data_AF-A0A5T8BEI4-F1
#
_entry.id   AF-A0A5T8BEI4-F1
#
_cell.length_a   1.000
_cell.length_b   1.000
_cell.length_c   1.000
_cell.angle_alpha   90.00
_cell.angle_beta   90.00
_cell.angle_gamma   90.00
#
_symmetry.space_group_name_H-M   'P 1'
#
loop_
_entity.id
_entity.type
_entity.pdbx_description
1 polymer ?
#
loop_
_entity_poly.entity_id
_entity_poly.type
_entity_poly.pdbx_seq_one_letter_code
_entity_poly.pdbx_strand_id
1 'polypeptide(L)'
;MKNNNISYRAEIVEKGNTDFIFLYGCAGGVNELIHTQPMTPECEEQLDNRLSQLPREADFAVFSAMQKRRDQIVAITRVAEEIRRNR
;
A
#
# COMPACT_ATOMS: atom_id res chain seq x y z
N MET A 1 -13.31 28.57 -7.84
CA MET A 1 -13.45 27.21 -7.26
C MET A 1 -12.14 26.88 -6.57
N LYS A 2 -12.14 26.57 -5.26
CA LYS A 2 -10.91 26.16 -4.56
C LYS A 2 -10.56 24.76 -5.05
N ASN A 3 -9.54 24.63 -5.89
CA ASN A 3 -8.86 23.35 -6.09
C ASN A 3 -8.20 23.02 -4.75
N ASN A 4 -8.92 22.30 -3.89
CA ASN A 4 -8.28 21.58 -2.80
C ASN A 4 -7.50 20.45 -3.47
N ASN A 5 -6.27 20.75 -3.91
CA ASN A 5 -5.33 19.75 -4.42
C ASN A 5 -4.97 18.80 -3.29
N ILE A 6 -5.86 17.87 -3.00
CA ILE A 6 -5.62 16.75 -2.10
C ILE A 6 -4.86 15.72 -2.94
N SER A 7 -3.59 15.51 -2.64
CA SER A 7 -2.86 14.36 -3.16
C SER A 7 -3.01 13.18 -2.20
N TYR A 8 -2.80 11.98 -2.70
CA TYR A 8 -2.91 10.76 -1.90
C TYR A 8 -1.59 10.01 -1.92
N ARG A 9 -1.25 9.41 -0.78
CA ARG A 9 -0.08 8.55 -0.65
C ARG A 9 -0.48 7.32 0.14
N ALA A 10 -0.14 6.14 -0.36
CA ALA A 10 -0.24 4.92 0.42
C ALA A 10 1.15 4.34 0.71
N GLU A 11 1.27 3.64 1.82
CA GLU A 11 2.45 2.86 2.18
C GLU A 11 2.06 1.60 2.93
N ILE A 12 2.88 0.57 2.83
CA ILE A 12 2.73 -0.66 3.60
C ILE A 12 3.78 -0.65 4.70
N VAL A 13 3.32 -0.77 5.94
CA VAL A 13 4.14 -0.75 7.15
C VAL A 13 4.06 -2.11 7.81
N GLU A 14 5.21 -2.75 7.99
CA GLU A 14 5.31 -4.00 8.74
C GLU A 14 5.22 -3.69 10.24
N LYS A 15 4.25 -4.28 10.94
CA LYS A 15 4.13 -4.15 12.40
C LYS A 15 4.01 -5.51 13.05
N GLY A 16 5.13 -6.01 13.55
CA GLY A 16 5.20 -7.34 14.16
C GLY A 16 4.99 -8.42 13.10
N ASN A 17 3.95 -9.23 13.27
CA ASN A 17 3.61 -10.33 12.36
C ASN A 17 2.54 -9.96 11.31
N THR A 18 2.19 -8.68 11.21
CA THR A 18 1.12 -8.21 10.33
C THR A 18 1.55 -6.95 9.61
N ASP A 19 1.40 -6.98 8.29
CA ASP A 19 1.58 -5.80 7.46
C ASP A 19 0.31 -4.96 7.47
N PHE A 20 0.44 -3.66 7.33
CA PHE A 20 -0.68 -2.74 7.30
C PHE A 20 -0.53 -1.79 6.14
N ILE A 21 -1.60 -1.58 5.39
CA ILE A 21 -1.67 -0.46 4.46
C ILE A 21 -2.12 0.80 5.20
N PHE A 22 -1.42 1.89 4.98
CA PHE A 22 -1.72 3.22 5.47
C PHE A 22 -1.97 4.10 4.24
N LEU A 23 -3.10 4.79 4.20
CA LEU A 23 -3.43 5.77 3.17
C LEU A 23 -3.56 7.15 3.81
N TYR A 24 -2.81 8.08 3.25
CA TYR A 24 -2.77 9.47 3.66
C TYR A 24 -3.41 10.37 2.60
N GLY A 25 -4.20 11.34 3.06
CA GLY A 25 -4.60 12.51 2.29
C GLY A 25 -3.64 13.66 2.59
N CYS A 26 -3.14 14.31 1.56
CA CYS A 26 -2.18 15.40 1.64
C CYS A 26 -2.85 16.70 1.18
N ALA A 27 -3.22 17.58 2.12
CA ALA A 27 -3.83 18.85 1.81
C ALA A 27 -2.99 19.99 2.40
N GLY A 28 -2.55 20.94 1.54
CA GLY A 28 -1.81 22.12 2.01
C GLY A 28 -0.49 21.81 2.74
N GLY A 29 0.16 20.68 2.41
CA GLY A 29 1.42 20.25 3.04
C GLY A 29 1.26 19.43 4.32
N VAL A 30 0.03 19.17 4.76
CA VAL A 30 -0.26 18.30 5.91
C VAL A 30 -0.66 16.91 5.41
N ASN A 31 0.00 15.87 5.93
CA ASN A 31 -0.36 14.48 5.69
C ASN A 31 -1.29 14.01 6.81
N GLU A 32 -2.51 13.66 6.47
CA GLU A 32 -3.49 13.11 7.40
C GLU A 32 -3.73 11.63 7.08
N LEU A 33 -3.65 10.75 8.09
CA LEU A 33 -4.00 9.35 7.92
C LEU A 33 -5.52 9.23 7.79
N ILE A 34 -5.99 8.89 6.59
CA ILE A 34 -7.42 8.80 6.30
C ILE A 34 -7.94 7.36 6.32
N HIS A 35 -7.06 6.37 6.15
CA HIS A 35 -7.42 4.97 6.22
C HIS A 35 -6.25 4.07 6.59
N THR A 36 -6.53 3.00 7.34
CA THR A 36 -5.58 1.92 7.58
C THR A 36 -6.30 0.58 7.64
N GLN A 37 -5.67 -0.45 7.10
CA GLN A 37 -6.20 -1.81 7.06
C GLN A 37 -5.04 -2.81 7.24
N PRO A 38 -5.22 -3.89 8.01
CA PRO A 38 -4.28 -5.01 8.03
C PRO A 38 -4.26 -5.71 6.66
N MET A 39 -3.07 -5.99 6.18
CA MET A 39 -2.80 -6.79 4.99
C MET A 39 -2.70 -8.26 5.41
N THR A 40 -3.83 -8.96 5.45
CA THR A 40 -3.83 -10.43 5.50
C THR A 40 -3.76 -11.00 4.09
N PRO A 41 -3.34 -12.28 3.89
CA PRO A 41 -3.33 -12.92 2.58
C PRO A 41 -4.67 -12.86 1.86
N GLU A 42 -5.78 -12.83 2.61
CA GLU A 42 -7.14 -12.70 2.08
C GLU A 42 -7.50 -11.26 1.68
N CYS A 43 -6.80 -10.26 2.23
CA CYS A 43 -7.02 -8.83 1.92
C CYS A 43 -6.30 -8.37 0.65
N GLU A 44 -5.36 -9.14 0.10
CA GLU A 44 -4.70 -8.80 -1.17
C GLU A 44 -5.68 -8.74 -2.36
N GLU A 45 -6.82 -9.43 -2.26
CA GLU A 45 -7.89 -9.43 -3.26
C GLU A 45 -9.06 -8.50 -2.91
N GLN A 46 -9.18 -8.10 -1.64
CA GLN A 46 -10.28 -7.26 -1.13
C GLN A 46 -9.72 -6.13 -0.28
N LEU A 47 -9.11 -5.15 -0.95
CA LEU A 47 -9.05 -3.80 -0.40
C LEU A 47 -10.48 -3.38 -0.05
N ASP A 48 -10.69 -3.00 1.23
CA ASP A 48 -12.01 -2.81 1.83
C ASP A 48 -12.94 -1.99 0.91
N ASN A 49 -14.25 -2.28 0.90
CA ASN A 49 -15.25 -1.54 0.12
C ASN A 49 -15.18 -0.03 0.37
N ARG A 50 -14.55 0.41 1.47
CA ARG A 50 -14.28 1.82 1.77
C ARG A 50 -13.32 2.48 0.78
N LEU A 51 -12.42 1.73 0.11
CA LEU A 51 -11.60 2.26 -0.98
C LEU A 51 -12.41 2.54 -2.25
N SER A 52 -13.50 1.81 -2.49
CA SER A 52 -14.44 2.13 -3.58
C SER A 52 -15.16 3.47 -3.38
N GLN A 53 -15.17 3.99 -2.15
CA GLN A 53 -15.73 5.30 -1.80
C GLN A 53 -14.69 6.43 -1.88
N LEU A 54 -13.41 6.10 -2.07
CA LEU A 54 -12.34 7.08 -2.17
C LEU A 54 -12.15 7.55 -3.62
N PRO A 55 -11.60 8.77 -3.82
CA PRO A 55 -11.27 9.25 -5.15
C PRO A 55 -10.28 8.32 -5.87
N ARG A 56 -10.34 8.32 -7.20
CA ARG A 56 -9.52 7.45 -8.04
C ARG A 56 -8.02 7.58 -7.77
N GLU A 57 -7.57 8.77 -7.40
CA GLU A 57 -6.19 9.07 -7.04
C GLU A 57 -5.73 8.31 -5.78
N ALA A 58 -6.64 8.13 -4.81
CA ALA A 58 -6.37 7.36 -3.60
C ALA A 58 -6.24 5.85 -3.91
N ASP A 59 -7.12 5.35 -4.79
CA ASP A 59 -7.07 3.98 -5.28
C ASP A 59 -5.75 3.69 -6.03
N PHE A 60 -5.34 4.60 -6.91
CA PHE A 60 -4.03 4.50 -7.58
C PHE A 60 -2.84 4.50 -6.60
N ALA A 61 -2.90 5.33 -5.54
CA ALA A 61 -1.84 5.37 -4.54
C ALA A 61 -1.73 4.02 -3.81
N VAL A 62 -2.86 3.44 -3.41
CA VAL A 62 -2.95 2.13 -2.77
C VAL A 62 -2.45 1.02 -3.71
N PHE A 63 -2.93 0.99 -4.95
CA PHE A 63 -2.52 0.01 -5.94
C PHE A 63 -1.01 0.06 -6.21
N SER A 64 -0.43 1.27 -6.30
CA SER A 64 1.01 1.44 -6.50
C SER A 64 1.83 0.91 -5.31
N ALA A 65 1.36 1.13 -4.08
CA ALA A 65 2.01 0.60 -2.88
C ALA A 65 1.96 -0.94 -2.85
N MET A 66 0.83 -1.52 -3.23
CA MET A 66 0.64 -2.97 -3.35
C MET A 66 1.54 -3.60 -4.42
N GLN A 67 1.62 -3.00 -5.61
CA GLN A 67 2.51 -3.47 -6.67
C GLN A 67 3.97 -3.46 -6.21
N LYS A 68 4.42 -2.36 -5.61
CA LYS A 68 5.79 -2.24 -5.11
C LYS A 68 6.12 -3.33 -4.08
N ARG A 69 5.17 -3.70 -3.23
CA ARG A 69 5.35 -4.79 -2.26
C ARG A 69 5.45 -6.16 -2.94
N ARG A 70 4.60 -6.44 -3.93
CA ARG A 70 4.69 -7.68 -4.71
C ARG A 70 6.04 -7.80 -5.43
N ASP A 71 6.50 -6.73 -6.05
CA ASP A 71 7.81 -6.69 -6.72
C ASP A 71 8.96 -6.96 -5.74
N GLN A 72 8.89 -6.40 -4.53
CA GLN A 72 9.86 -6.67 -3.46
C GLN A 72 9.84 -8.15 -3.03
N ILE A 73 8.66 -8.75 -2.85
CA ILE A 73 8.52 -10.17 -2.47
C ILE A 73 9.09 -11.08 -3.55
N VAL A 74 8.81 -10.80 -4.84
CA VAL A 74 9.37 -11.54 -5.97
C VAL A 74 10.89 -11.46 -5.99
N ALA A 75 11.45 -10.26 -5.78
CA ALA A 75 12.90 -10.07 -5.73
C ALA A 75 13.55 -10.86 -4.58
N ILE A 76 12.99 -10.79 -3.37
CA ILE A 76 13.48 -11.54 -2.20
C ILE A 76 13.42 -13.05 -2.46
N THR A 77 12.31 -13.54 -3.00
CA THR A 77 12.12 -14.96 -3.29
C THR A 77 13.17 -15.45 -4.30
N ARG A 78 13.42 -14.66 -5.36
CA ARG A 78 14.43 -14.98 -6.37
C ARG A 78 15.83 -15.07 -5.77
N VAL A 79 16.21 -14.12 -4.91
CA VAL A 79 17.52 -14.13 -4.22
C VAL A 79 17.63 -15.34 -3.29
N ALA A 80 16.58 -15.67 -2.55
CA ALA A 80 16.56 -16.82 -1.65
C ALA A 80 16.74 -18.15 -2.41
N GLU A 81 16.11 -18.30 -3.58
CA GLU A 81 16.31 -19.48 -4.43
C GLU A 81 17.75 -19.60 -4.94
N GLU A 82 18.36 -18.49 -5.34
CA GLU A 82 19.74 -18.48 -5.83
C GLU A 82 20.74 -18.89 -4.74
N ILE A 83 20.58 -18.37 -3.52
CA ILE A 83 21.37 -18.79 -2.35
C ILE A 83 21.19 -20.28 -2.07
N ARG A 84 19.97 -20.81 -2.18
CA ARG A 84 19.68 -22.23 -1.95
C ARG A 84 20.33 -23.13 -3.01
N ARG A 85 20.39 -22.71 -4.27
CA ARG A 85 21.01 -23.49 -5.36
C ARG A 85 22.55 -23.51 -5.27
N ASN A 86 23.14 -22.50 -4.65
CA ASN A 86 24.59 -22.34 -4.50
C ASN A 86 25.14 -22.91 -3.17
N ARG A 87 24.30 -23.59 -2.37
CA ARG A 87 24.67 -24.36 -1.17
C ARG A 87 24.58 -25.85 -1.46
#